data_AF-A0A1A9Z1E9-F1
#
_entry.id   AF-A0A1A9Z1E9-F1
#
_cell.length_a   1.000
_cell.length_b   1.000
_cell.length_c   1.000
_cell.angle_alpha   90.00
_cell.angle_beta   90.00
_cell.angle_gamma   90.00
#
_symmetry.space_group_name_H-M   'P 1'
#
loop_
_entity.id
_entity.type
_entity.pdbx_description
1 polymer ?
#
loop_
_entity_poly.entity_id
_entity_poly.type
_entity_poly.pdbx_seq_one_letter_code
_entity_poly.pdbx_strand_id
1 'polypeptide(L)'
;MNHNQLRQKVILEIKKINWIPYHGMNQIHTLVLNRPDWCISRQRIWGVPMPIFINKDTENIHPKNFQFIESIAKKIEIYGIQTWWDLNKKELLGSEKNDYKKIPDTLDVWFDSGATYDAILRKKWLILKKNPVDMYLEGFDQYRGWFMSSIVLSTAITGHRP
;
A
#
# COMPACT_ATOMS: atom_id res chain seq x y z
N MET A 1 -2.17 -2.80 -11.90
CA MET A 1 -1.19 -3.75 -12.47
C MET A 1 -0.70 -3.33 -13.86
N ASN A 2 -1.57 -2.84 -14.75
CA ASN A 2 -1.19 -2.41 -16.11
C ASN A 2 -0.55 -1.01 -16.17
N HIS A 3 -0.95 -0.11 -15.26
CA HIS A 3 -0.38 1.23 -15.18
C HIS A 3 1.13 1.20 -14.89
N ASN A 4 1.88 2.10 -15.54
CA ASN A 4 3.33 2.27 -15.41
C ASN A 4 4.17 1.00 -15.61
N GLN A 5 3.61 0.04 -16.38
CA GLN A 5 4.21 -1.28 -16.64
C GLN A 5 4.56 -2.05 -15.35
N LEU A 6 3.82 -1.82 -14.27
CA LEU A 6 4.13 -2.39 -12.96
C LEU A 6 4.23 -3.91 -12.99
N ARG A 7 3.33 -4.60 -13.69
CA ARG A 7 3.39 -6.06 -13.83
C ARG A 7 4.72 -6.54 -14.41
N GLN A 8 5.20 -5.89 -15.47
CA GLN A 8 6.46 -6.27 -16.13
C GLN A 8 7.65 -6.04 -15.20
N LYS A 9 7.67 -4.91 -14.49
CA LYS A 9 8.70 -4.61 -13.49
C LYS A 9 8.72 -5.65 -12.37
N VAL A 10 7.57 -6.03 -11.84
CA VAL A 10 7.46 -7.07 -10.79
C VAL A 10 7.97 -8.42 -11.31
N ILE A 11 7.61 -8.80 -12.54
CA ILE A 11 8.11 -10.04 -13.17
C ILE A 11 9.65 -10.04 -13.29
N LEU A 12 10.24 -8.90 -13.66
CA LEU A 12 11.70 -8.76 -13.74
C LEU A 12 12.35 -8.89 -12.35
N GLU A 13 11.75 -8.33 -11.32
CA GLU A 13 12.25 -8.45 -9.95
C GLU A 13 12.12 -9.88 -9.39
N ILE A 14 11.02 -10.59 -9.70
CA ILE A 14 10.83 -12.01 -9.34
C ILE A 14 12.00 -12.87 -9.85
N LYS A 15 12.44 -12.63 -11.09
CA LYS A 15 13.54 -13.37 -11.73
C LYS A 15 14.90 -13.16 -11.08
N LYS A 16 15.07 -12.09 -10.31
CA LYS A 16 16.33 -11.75 -9.63
C LYS A 16 16.41 -12.31 -8.20
N ILE A 17 15.34 -12.94 -7.71
CA ILE A 17 15.28 -13.55 -6.37
C ILE A 17 15.86 -14.97 -6.44
N ASN A 18 16.61 -15.37 -5.42
CA ASN A 18 16.98 -16.75 -5.22
C ASN A 18 15.83 -17.51 -4.55
N TRP A 19 15.23 -18.48 -5.24
CA TRP A 19 14.05 -19.21 -4.79
C TRP A 19 14.41 -20.59 -4.22
N ILE A 20 13.93 -20.88 -3.01
CA ILE A 20 14.09 -22.18 -2.36
C ILE A 20 12.70 -22.67 -1.92
N PRO A 21 12.16 -23.75 -2.53
CA PRO A 21 12.66 -24.45 -3.71
C PRO A 21 12.50 -23.63 -5.00
N TYR A 22 13.32 -23.92 -6.00
CA TYR A 22 13.37 -23.16 -7.26
C TYR A 22 12.00 -23.01 -7.97
N HIS A 23 11.15 -24.03 -7.89
CA HIS A 23 9.84 -24.02 -8.55
C HIS A 23 8.87 -22.97 -7.99
N GLY A 24 9.14 -22.42 -6.79
CA GLY A 24 8.37 -21.31 -6.22
C GLY A 24 8.31 -20.07 -7.13
N MET A 25 9.41 -19.83 -7.87
CA MET A 25 9.50 -18.75 -8.86
C MET A 25 8.38 -18.84 -9.91
N ASN A 26 8.16 -20.03 -10.48
CA ASN A 26 7.18 -20.23 -11.54
C ASN A 26 5.75 -19.97 -11.03
N GLN A 27 5.49 -20.27 -9.76
CA GLN A 27 4.18 -20.09 -9.16
C GLN A 27 3.85 -18.60 -8.99
N ILE A 28 4.71 -17.84 -8.32
CA ILE A 28 4.47 -16.40 -8.14
C ILE A 28 4.47 -15.67 -9.49
N HIS A 29 5.35 -16.06 -10.42
CA HIS A 29 5.41 -15.50 -11.76
C HIS A 29 4.07 -15.66 -12.49
N THR A 30 3.51 -16.87 -12.47
CA THR A 30 2.21 -17.16 -13.10
C THR A 30 1.08 -16.38 -12.44
N LEU A 31 1.09 -16.28 -11.10
CA LEU A 31 0.09 -15.51 -10.36
C LEU A 31 0.15 -14.03 -10.73
N VAL A 32 1.34 -13.43 -10.80
CA VAL A 32 1.51 -12.01 -11.17
C VAL A 32 1.17 -11.76 -12.64
N LEU A 33 1.54 -12.67 -13.54
CA LEU A 33 1.29 -12.55 -14.97
C LEU A 33 -0.21 -12.39 -15.26
N ASN A 34 -1.03 -13.21 -14.60
CA ASN A 34 -2.47 -13.25 -14.81
C ASN A 34 -3.26 -12.38 -13.81
N ARG A 35 -2.56 -11.59 -12.97
CA ARG A 35 -3.22 -10.81 -11.91
C ARG A 35 -4.03 -9.64 -12.50
N PRO A 36 -5.31 -9.49 -12.13
CA PRO A 36 -6.08 -8.28 -12.41
C PRO A 36 -5.61 -7.12 -11.53
N ASP A 37 -6.24 -5.96 -11.67
CA ASP A 37 -5.99 -4.84 -10.76
C ASP A 37 -6.36 -5.20 -9.32
N TRP A 38 -5.55 -4.71 -8.38
CA TRP A 38 -5.76 -4.96 -6.96
C TRP A 38 -6.71 -3.90 -6.41
N CYS A 39 -7.94 -4.31 -6.10
CA CYS A 39 -8.84 -3.49 -5.30
C CYS A 39 -8.30 -3.44 -3.85
N ILE A 40 -7.77 -2.29 -3.45
CA ILE A 40 -7.15 -2.09 -2.13
C ILE A 40 -8.10 -1.51 -1.08
N SER A 41 -9.32 -1.09 -1.46
CA SER A 41 -10.29 -0.56 -0.51
C SER A 41 -11.22 -1.64 0.04
N ARG A 42 -11.63 -1.50 1.29
CA ARG A 42 -12.54 -2.40 1.99
C ARG A 42 -13.55 -1.60 2.81
N GLN A 43 -14.84 -1.95 2.72
CA GLN A 43 -15.89 -1.37 3.57
C GLN A 43 -15.90 -2.06 4.93
N ARG A 44 -14.95 -1.72 5.80
CA ARG A 44 -14.79 -2.29 7.14
C ARG A 44 -14.46 -1.21 8.16
N ILE A 45 -14.88 -1.44 9.39
CA ILE A 45 -14.64 -0.53 10.52
C ILE A 45 -13.23 -0.69 11.10
N TRP A 46 -12.65 -1.90 11.03
CA TRP A 46 -11.31 -2.19 11.54
C TRP A 46 -10.30 -2.32 10.39
N GLY A 47 -9.27 -1.48 10.41
CA GLY A 47 -8.19 -1.43 9.42
C GLY A 47 -7.55 -0.04 9.34
N VAL A 48 -6.49 0.11 8.55
CA VAL A 48 -5.88 1.41 8.28
C VAL A 48 -6.85 2.26 7.44
N PRO A 49 -7.24 3.47 7.86
CA PRO A 49 -8.18 4.28 7.10
C PRO A 49 -7.57 4.75 5.77
N MET A 50 -8.42 4.99 4.77
CA MET A 50 -8.04 5.67 3.53
C MET A 50 -8.43 7.16 3.63
N PRO A 51 -7.50 8.08 3.96
CA PRO A 51 -7.82 9.48 4.25
C PRO A 51 -8.09 10.30 2.98
N ILE A 52 -9.20 10.00 2.32
CA ILE A 52 -9.64 10.60 1.06
C ILE A 52 -10.95 11.35 1.29
N PHE A 53 -11.00 12.57 0.76
CA PHE A 53 -12.21 13.37 0.70
C PHE A 53 -12.80 13.32 -0.71
N ILE A 54 -14.11 13.06 -0.79
CA ILE A 54 -14.86 13.00 -2.04
C ILE A 54 -15.92 14.12 -2.04
N ASN A 55 -16.03 14.85 -3.14
CA ASN A 55 -17.07 15.87 -3.33
C ASN A 55 -18.44 15.19 -3.42
N LYS A 56 -19.44 15.72 -2.71
CA LYS A 56 -20.76 15.09 -2.59
C LYS A 56 -21.57 15.08 -3.88
N ASP A 57 -21.36 16.07 -4.76
CA ASP A 57 -22.17 16.24 -5.96
C ASP A 57 -21.53 15.55 -7.17
N THR A 58 -20.19 15.59 -7.25
CA THR A 58 -19.43 15.09 -8.40
C THR A 58 -18.79 13.73 -8.18
N GLU A 59 -18.75 13.23 -6.93
CA GLU A 59 -18.02 12.04 -6.51
C GLU A 59 -16.50 12.07 -6.85
N ASN A 60 -15.96 13.25 -7.18
CA ASN A 60 -14.55 13.42 -7.46
C ASN A 60 -13.72 13.54 -6.18
N ILE A 61 -12.49 13.01 -6.24
CA ILE A 61 -11.49 13.18 -5.19
C ILE A 61 -11.09 14.65 -5.09
N HIS A 62 -10.93 15.16 -3.87
CA HIS A 62 -10.50 16.53 -3.65
C HIS A 62 -9.13 16.81 -4.31
N PRO A 63 -8.95 17.93 -5.03
CA PRO A 63 -7.68 18.27 -5.69
C PRO A 63 -6.43 18.29 -4.81
N LYS A 64 -6.58 18.53 -3.50
CA LYS A 64 -5.49 18.59 -2.51
C LYS A 64 -5.27 17.25 -1.79
N ASN A 65 -5.79 16.14 -2.32
CA ASN A 65 -5.78 14.82 -1.69
C ASN A 65 -4.41 14.42 -1.13
N PHE A 66 -3.32 14.60 -1.88
CA PHE A 66 -1.98 14.26 -1.40
C PHE A 66 -1.56 15.05 -0.15
N GLN A 67 -1.90 16.33 -0.08
CA GLN A 67 -1.61 17.17 1.09
C GLN A 67 -2.41 16.73 2.32
N PHE A 68 -3.67 16.33 2.11
CA PHE A 68 -4.50 15.80 3.20
C PHE A 68 -4.02 14.44 3.69
N ILE A 69 -3.68 13.52 2.78
CA ILE A 69 -3.10 12.22 3.14
C ILE A 69 -1.86 12.43 4.02
N GLU A 70 -0.94 13.31 3.61
CA GLU A 70 0.28 13.61 4.38
C GLU A 70 -0.03 14.23 5.74
N SER A 71 -0.91 15.23 5.80
CA SER A 71 -1.32 15.89 7.04
C SER A 71 -1.96 14.90 8.03
N ILE A 72 -2.81 14.01 7.52
CA ILE A 72 -3.50 13.00 8.34
C ILE A 72 -2.54 11.89 8.76
N ALA A 73 -1.63 11.46 7.88
CA ALA A 73 -0.60 10.47 8.20
C ALA A 73 0.26 10.94 9.39
N LYS A 74 0.69 12.22 9.40
CA LYS A 74 1.42 12.82 10.53
C LYS A 74 0.61 12.81 11.82
N LYS A 75 -0.70 13.09 11.75
CA LYS A 75 -1.56 13.00 12.93
C LYS A 75 -1.72 11.55 13.40
N ILE A 76 -1.89 10.60 12.48
CA ILE A 76 -1.98 9.16 12.78
C ILE A 76 -0.70 8.63 13.44
N GLU A 77 0.47 9.12 13.03
CA GLU A 77 1.76 8.73 13.64
C GLU A 77 1.81 9.08 15.14
N ILE A 78 1.18 10.18 15.55
CA ILE A 78 1.20 10.68 16.94
C ILE A 78 0.01 10.13 17.75
N TYR A 79 -1.20 10.17 17.18
CA TYR A 79 -2.45 9.95 17.90
C TYR A 79 -3.15 8.63 17.52
N GLY A 80 -2.60 7.87 16.57
CA GLY A 80 -3.15 6.60 16.10
C GLY A 80 -4.24 6.74 15.04
N ILE A 81 -4.67 5.60 14.49
CA ILE A 81 -5.58 5.51 13.34
C ILE A 81 -6.97 6.11 13.59
N GLN A 82 -7.41 6.15 14.86
CA GLN A 82 -8.70 6.70 15.25
C GLN A 82 -8.84 8.19 14.88
N THR A 83 -7.71 8.89 14.74
CA THR A 83 -7.64 10.28 14.33
C THR A 83 -8.43 10.58 13.06
N TRP A 84 -8.43 9.68 12.07
CA TRP A 84 -9.21 9.91 10.84
C TRP A 84 -10.72 10.01 11.11
N TRP A 85 -11.22 9.16 12.01
CA TRP A 85 -12.64 9.10 12.36
C TRP A 85 -13.05 10.31 13.18
N ASP A 86 -12.21 10.72 14.13
CA ASP A 86 -12.49 11.80 15.07
C ASP A 86 -12.18 13.19 14.49
N LEU A 87 -11.44 13.26 13.37
CA LEU A 87 -11.03 14.50 12.73
C LEU A 87 -12.23 15.40 12.42
N ASN A 88 -12.16 16.65 12.90
CA ASN A 88 -13.03 17.71 12.43
C ASN A 88 -12.62 18.15 11.03
N LYS A 89 -13.44 17.78 10.03
CA LYS A 89 -13.29 18.19 8.62
C LYS A 89 -12.97 19.68 8.41
N LYS A 90 -13.46 20.57 9.28
CA LYS A 90 -13.26 22.02 9.17
C LYS A 90 -11.78 22.41 9.25
N GLU A 91 -10.98 21.65 10.00
CA GLU A 91 -9.56 21.91 10.17
C GLU A 91 -8.76 21.76 8.88
N LEU A 92 -9.19 20.85 7.99
CA LEU A 92 -8.50 20.61 6.71
C LEU A 92 -9.22 21.27 5.53
N LEU A 93 -10.55 21.24 5.52
CA LEU A 93 -11.35 21.70 4.39
C LEU A 93 -11.82 23.16 4.52
N GLY A 94 -11.70 23.78 5.70
CA GLY A 94 -12.15 25.15 5.92
C GLY A 94 -13.63 25.34 5.57
N SER A 95 -13.90 26.27 4.63
CA SER A 95 -15.23 26.56 4.12
C SER A 95 -15.84 25.41 3.32
N GLU A 96 -15.02 24.58 2.66
CA GLU A 96 -15.46 23.47 1.80
C GLU A 96 -15.92 22.24 2.61
N LYS A 97 -15.92 22.30 3.96
CA LYS A 97 -16.29 21.18 4.84
C LYS A 97 -17.61 20.50 4.45
N ASN A 98 -18.58 21.28 4.00
CA ASN A 98 -19.92 20.80 3.68
C ASN A 98 -20.01 20.17 2.29
N ASP A 99 -19.08 20.48 1.39
CA ASP A 99 -19.10 20.03 0.00
C ASP A 99 -18.44 18.65 -0.15
N TYR A 100 -17.62 18.25 0.83
CA TYR A 100 -16.90 16.98 0.82
C TYR A 100 -17.31 16.02 1.95
N LYS A 101 -17.23 14.72 1.68
CA LYS A 101 -17.42 13.62 2.63
C LYS A 101 -16.12 12.82 2.78
N LYS A 102 -15.90 12.26 3.98
CA LYS A 102 -14.84 11.26 4.22
C LYS A 102 -15.29 9.95 3.60
N ILE A 103 -14.39 9.21 2.95
CA ILE A 103 -14.69 7.82 2.62
C ILE A 103 -14.61 6.95 3.89
N PRO A 104 -15.53 5.97 4.05
CA PRO A 104 -15.51 5.06 5.19
C PRO A 104 -14.58 3.87 4.98
N ASP A 105 -13.92 3.78 3.84
CA ASP A 105 -13.13 2.61 3.46
C ASP A 105 -11.79 2.56 4.22
N THR A 106 -11.38 1.33 4.51
CA THR A 106 -10.06 0.97 5.03
C THR A 106 -9.24 0.28 3.94
N LEU A 107 -7.92 0.22 4.15
CA LEU A 107 -7.02 -0.53 3.29
C LEU A 107 -7.19 -2.04 3.49
N ASP A 108 -6.95 -2.78 2.42
CA ASP A 108 -6.83 -4.23 2.43
C ASP A 108 -5.70 -4.68 3.35
N VAL A 109 -5.94 -5.71 4.18
CA VAL A 109 -4.95 -6.19 5.16
C VAL A 109 -3.66 -6.69 4.52
N TRP A 110 -3.71 -7.13 3.26
CA TRP A 110 -2.52 -7.46 2.48
C TRP A 110 -1.71 -6.23 2.07
N PHE A 111 -2.33 -5.06 1.95
CA PHE A 111 -1.62 -3.82 1.73
C PHE A 111 -0.81 -3.47 2.99
N ASP A 112 -1.43 -3.58 4.15
CA ASP A 112 -0.79 -3.31 5.44
C ASP A 112 0.42 -4.23 5.67
N SER A 113 0.24 -5.55 5.53
CA SER A 113 1.35 -6.49 5.70
C SER A 113 2.40 -6.36 4.60
N GLY A 114 2.00 -6.14 3.35
CA GLY A 114 2.93 -5.93 2.23
C GLY A 114 3.74 -4.63 2.35
N ALA A 115 3.27 -3.62 3.08
CA ALA A 115 3.97 -2.36 3.30
C ALA A 115 5.03 -2.44 4.43
N THR A 116 5.15 -3.58 5.11
CA THR A 116 6.10 -3.76 6.24
C THR A 116 7.56 -3.53 5.86
N TYR A 117 7.96 -3.81 4.61
CA TYR A 117 9.32 -3.50 4.14
C TYR A 117 9.61 -1.99 4.27
N ASP A 118 8.63 -1.14 3.97
CA ASP A 118 8.77 0.31 4.05
C ASP A 118 8.65 0.77 5.51
N ALA A 119 7.56 0.36 6.16
CA ALA A 119 7.20 0.81 7.51
C ALA A 119 8.25 0.43 8.57
N ILE A 120 8.90 -0.73 8.42
CA ILE A 120 9.87 -1.25 9.40
C ILE A 120 11.30 -1.06 8.92
N LEU A 121 11.58 -1.35 7.64
CA LEU A 121 12.95 -1.54 7.18
C LEU A 121 13.51 -0.30 6.46
N ARG A 122 12.70 0.56 5.84
CA ARG A 122 13.21 1.69 5.04
C ARG A 122 14.10 2.64 5.83
N LYS A 123 13.81 2.90 7.11
CA LYS A 123 14.71 3.69 7.97
C LYS A 123 16.10 3.05 8.04
N LYS A 124 16.18 1.72 8.15
CA LYS A 124 17.44 0.97 8.09
C LYS A 124 18.06 0.99 6.69
N TRP A 125 17.28 0.91 5.62
CA TRP A 125 17.77 0.95 4.23
C TRP A 125 18.52 2.26 3.93
N LEU A 126 17.93 3.38 4.37
CA LEU A 126 18.54 4.71 4.22
C LEU A 126 19.88 4.82 4.97
N ILE A 127 19.96 4.25 6.17
CA ILE A 127 21.19 4.22 6.97
C ILE A 127 22.25 3.32 6.32
N LEU A 128 21.86 2.12 5.87
CA LEU A 128 22.77 1.12 5.34
C LEU A 128 23.11 1.33 3.85
N LYS A 129 22.40 2.25 3.17
CA LYS A 129 22.46 2.48 1.71
C LYS A 129 22.29 1.19 0.88
N LYS A 130 21.63 0.18 1.44
CA LYS A 130 21.34 -1.12 0.82
C LYS A 130 20.09 -1.73 1.40
N ASN A 131 19.46 -2.64 0.66
CA ASN A 131 18.42 -3.51 1.20
C ASN A 131 19.07 -4.53 2.18
N PRO A 132 18.68 -4.55 3.47
CA PRO A 132 19.14 -5.49 4.49
C PRO A 132 18.30 -6.76 4.56
N VAL A 133 17.31 -6.97 3.69
CA VAL A 133 16.52 -8.21 3.67
C VAL A 133 17.27 -9.25 2.86
N ASP A 134 17.74 -10.29 3.56
CA ASP A 134 18.35 -11.45 2.91
C ASP A 134 17.32 -12.53 2.53
N MET A 135 16.26 -12.70 3.32
CA MET A 135 15.28 -13.78 3.14
C MET A 135 13.89 -13.42 3.68
N TYR A 136 12.87 -13.79 2.92
CA TYR A 136 11.50 -13.97 3.42
C TYR A 136 11.22 -15.47 3.53
N LEU A 137 10.65 -15.90 4.66
CA LEU A 137 10.35 -17.31 4.93
C LEU A 137 8.96 -17.41 5.55
N GLU A 138 8.03 -18.01 4.82
CA GLU A 138 6.64 -18.23 5.26
C GLU A 138 6.06 -19.47 4.59
N GLY A 139 4.83 -19.83 4.99
CA GLY A 139 4.05 -20.89 4.37
C GLY A 139 3.75 -20.66 2.88
N PHE A 140 3.46 -21.76 2.19
CA PHE A 140 3.16 -21.77 0.75
C PHE A 140 1.97 -20.89 0.35
N ASP A 141 0.98 -20.75 1.22
CA ASP A 141 -0.18 -19.88 1.01
C ASP A 141 0.21 -18.41 0.75
N GLN A 142 1.37 -17.97 1.22
CA GLN A 142 1.84 -16.59 1.07
C GLN A 142 2.24 -16.21 -0.36
N TYR A 143 2.35 -17.16 -1.29
CA TYR A 143 2.45 -16.86 -2.73
C TYR A 143 1.29 -16.00 -3.26
N ARG A 144 0.11 -16.11 -2.63
CA ARG A 144 -1.07 -15.27 -2.94
C ARG A 144 -1.33 -14.18 -1.90
N GLY A 145 -0.56 -14.17 -0.82
CA GLY A 145 -0.70 -13.26 0.31
C GLY A 145 0.48 -12.31 0.41
N TRP A 146 1.28 -12.48 1.46
CA TRP A 146 2.31 -11.54 1.86
C TRP A 146 3.47 -11.40 0.87
N PHE A 147 3.95 -12.50 0.27
CA PHE A 147 5.02 -12.41 -0.74
C PHE A 147 4.59 -11.57 -1.93
N MET A 148 3.35 -11.78 -2.38
CA MET A 148 2.81 -11.11 -3.54
C MET A 148 2.52 -9.63 -3.27
N SER A 149 1.94 -9.29 -2.12
CA SER A 149 1.71 -7.89 -1.74
C SER A 149 3.02 -7.14 -1.52
N SER A 150 3.98 -7.74 -0.81
CA SER A 150 5.30 -7.15 -0.54
C SER A 150 6.07 -6.83 -1.82
N ILE A 151 6.16 -7.79 -2.76
CA ILE A 151 6.91 -7.57 -4.00
C ILE A 151 6.25 -6.54 -4.92
N VAL A 152 4.91 -6.52 -4.98
CA VAL A 152 4.17 -5.53 -5.76
C VAL A 152 4.37 -4.13 -5.20
N LEU A 153 4.24 -3.96 -3.89
CA LEU A 153 4.39 -2.65 -3.25
C LEU A 153 5.83 -2.14 -3.28
N SER A 154 6.81 -3.00 -2.98
CA SER A 154 8.23 -2.61 -3.07
C SER A 154 8.62 -2.22 -4.48
N THR A 155 8.23 -3.01 -5.48
CA THR A 155 8.54 -2.67 -6.87
C THR A 155 7.85 -1.38 -7.32
N ALA A 156 6.62 -1.12 -6.85
CA ALA A 156 5.89 0.09 -7.20
C ALA A 156 6.54 1.35 -6.64
N ILE A 157 7.05 1.30 -5.40
CA ILE A 157 7.59 2.46 -4.68
C ILE A 157 9.08 2.66 -4.99
N THR A 158 9.85 1.58 -5.04
CA THR A 158 11.32 1.62 -5.10
C THR A 158 11.89 1.13 -6.43
N GLY A 159 11.08 0.44 -7.24
CA GLY A 159 11.56 -0.23 -8.46
C GLY A 159 12.26 -1.57 -8.21
N HIS A 160 12.37 -2.00 -6.96
CA HIS A 160 13.14 -3.19 -6.56
C HIS A 160 12.31 -4.15 -5.70
N ARG A 161 12.71 -5.44 -5.70
CA ARG A 161 12.23 -6.43 -4.72
C ARG A 161 12.44 -5.94 -3.26
N PRO A 162 11.55 -6.33 -2.33
CA PRO A 162 11.64 -5.97 -0.93
C PRO A 162 12.86 -6.60 -0.26
#